data_AF-A0A258R5Z5-F1
#
_entry.id   AF-A0A258R5Z5-F1
#
_cell.length_a   1.000
_cell.length_b   1.000
_cell.length_c   1.000
_cell.angle_alpha   90.00
_cell.angle_beta   90.00
_cell.angle_gamma   90.00
#
_symmetry.space_group_name_H-M   'P 1'
#
loop_
_entity.id
_entity.type
_entity.pdbx_description
1 polymer ?
#
loop_
_entity_poly.entity_id
_entity_poly.type
_entity_poly.pdbx_seq_one_letter_code
_entity_poly.pdbx_strand_id
1 'polypeptide(L)'
;REHHIEDTALKTNLEASEEIARQLRLRDLAGLIVIDFIDMEEKRNNRAVERKLKDCLKNDRARIQVGRISHFGLMEMSRQRIRTGVLESSIEVCPTCGGTGHVRSAASVALQLLRAFEEQLVRGATHNLIARTRAEVALYVLNQKRAHLRELEERFSVTLLITADESVTGHQPFLIEKGDLAVPPPAAPRLSKAVHPDSILPEEEYEEEDEDTGEEAEAGDARRGRRRSRRR
;
A
#
# COMPACT_ATOMS: atom_id res chain seq x y z
N ARG A 1 22.73 -22.50 -32.06
CA ARG A 1 21.61 -22.20 -31.13
C ARG A 1 21.31 -20.71 -31.12
N GLU A 2 22.32 -19.85 -31.05
CA GLU A 2 22.19 -18.38 -31.13
C GLU A 2 21.49 -17.89 -32.41
N HIS A 3 21.81 -18.44 -33.59
CA HIS A 3 21.10 -18.09 -34.84
C HIS A 3 19.57 -18.26 -34.77
N HIS A 4 19.06 -19.26 -34.04
CA HIS A 4 17.62 -19.45 -33.89
C HIS A 4 16.95 -18.41 -32.98
N ILE A 5 17.71 -17.85 -32.03
CA ILE A 5 17.21 -16.82 -31.10
C ILE A 5 17.13 -15.49 -31.85
N GLU A 6 18.17 -15.14 -32.62
CA GLU A 6 18.21 -13.92 -33.43
C GLU A 6 17.10 -13.91 -34.51
N ASP A 7 16.89 -15.03 -35.21
CA ASP A 7 15.81 -15.15 -36.20
C ASP A 7 14.42 -14.98 -35.57
N THR A 8 14.24 -15.49 -34.35
CA THR A 8 12.98 -15.34 -33.59
C THR A 8 12.78 -13.90 -33.14
N ALA A 9 13.85 -13.23 -32.68
CA ALA A 9 13.81 -11.82 -32.29
C ALA A 9 13.44 -10.92 -33.49
N LEU A 10 14.10 -11.11 -34.64
CA LEU A 10 13.78 -10.40 -35.87
C LEU A 10 12.31 -10.61 -36.27
N LYS A 11 11.86 -11.87 -36.33
CA LYS A 11 10.48 -12.19 -36.72
C LYS A 11 9.46 -11.52 -35.78
N THR A 12 9.69 -11.58 -34.48
CA THR A 12 8.81 -10.97 -33.47
C THR A 12 8.77 -9.45 -33.62
N ASN A 13 9.92 -8.80 -33.83
CA ASN A 13 9.99 -7.36 -34.03
C ASN A 13 9.31 -6.90 -35.33
N LEU A 14 9.34 -7.71 -36.39
CA LEU A 14 8.62 -7.45 -37.64
C LEU A 14 7.11 -7.53 -37.47
N GLU A 15 6.61 -8.55 -36.76
CA GLU A 15 5.19 -8.69 -36.41
C GLU A 15 4.73 -7.55 -35.49
N ALA A 16 5.54 -7.21 -34.49
CA ALA A 16 5.29 -6.08 -33.60
C ALA A 16 5.20 -4.76 -34.37
N SER A 17 6.03 -4.54 -35.39
CA SER A 17 5.99 -3.33 -36.22
C SER A 17 4.67 -3.15 -36.96
N GLU A 18 4.08 -4.25 -37.46
CA GLU A 18 2.76 -4.22 -38.09
C GLU A 18 1.67 -3.87 -37.08
N GLU A 19 1.71 -4.51 -35.92
CA GLU A 19 0.71 -4.36 -34.88
C GLU A 19 0.75 -2.98 -34.22
N ILE A 20 1.95 -2.45 -33.96
CA ILE A 20 2.14 -1.08 -33.46
C ILE A 20 1.50 -0.08 -34.42
N ALA A 21 1.82 -0.17 -35.72
CA ALA A 21 1.25 0.72 -36.73
C ALA A 21 -0.29 0.63 -36.77
N ARG A 22 -0.85 -0.57 -36.62
CA ARG A 22 -2.30 -0.79 -36.54
C ARG A 22 -2.90 -0.14 -35.29
N GLN A 23 -2.29 -0.33 -34.12
CA GLN A 23 -2.78 0.21 -32.85
C GLN A 23 -2.71 1.74 -32.80
N LEU A 24 -1.67 2.35 -33.36
CA LEU A 24 -1.55 3.81 -33.44
C LEU A 24 -2.75 4.43 -34.15
N ARG A 25 -3.24 3.80 -35.22
CA ARG A 25 -4.43 4.25 -35.97
C ARG A 25 -5.73 4.00 -35.21
N LEU A 26 -5.88 2.81 -34.62
CA LEU A 26 -7.12 2.43 -33.94
C LEU A 26 -7.37 3.22 -32.65
N ARG A 27 -6.31 3.52 -31.91
CA ARG A 27 -6.36 4.24 -30.64
C ARG A 27 -6.18 5.76 -30.80
N ASP A 28 -5.90 6.20 -32.02
CA ASP A 28 -5.48 7.57 -32.36
C ASP A 28 -4.39 8.12 -31.43
N LEU A 29 -3.37 7.30 -31.14
CA LEU A 29 -2.26 7.70 -30.28
C LEU A 29 -1.43 8.80 -30.95
N ALA A 30 -1.08 9.84 -30.20
CA ALA A 30 -0.37 11.00 -30.73
C ALA A 30 0.67 11.51 -29.74
N GLY A 31 1.60 12.32 -30.24
CA GLY A 31 2.74 12.83 -29.47
C GLY A 31 4.00 12.00 -29.70
N LEU A 32 4.87 11.99 -28.69
CA LEU A 32 6.09 11.21 -28.68
C LEU A 32 5.78 9.77 -28.26
N ILE A 33 6.24 8.82 -29.05
CA ILE A 33 6.09 7.38 -28.81
C ILE A 33 7.48 6.77 -28.81
N VAL A 34 7.77 5.95 -27.81
CA VAL A 34 9.02 5.21 -27.67
C VAL A 34 8.69 3.73 -27.74
N ILE A 35 9.39 3.00 -28.61
CA ILE A 35 9.22 1.57 -28.82
C ILE A 35 10.52 0.89 -28.39
N ASP A 36 10.40 -0.08 -27.48
CA ASP A 36 11.50 -0.94 -27.04
C ASP A 36 11.42 -2.27 -27.79
N PHE A 37 12.25 -2.45 -28.81
CA PHE A 37 12.29 -3.70 -29.59
C PHE A 37 13.20 -4.71 -28.89
N ILE A 38 13.01 -6.01 -29.17
CA ILE A 38 13.93 -7.05 -28.71
C ILE A 38 15.31 -6.74 -29.31
N ASP A 39 16.35 -6.72 -28.48
CA ASP A 39 17.72 -6.51 -28.91
C ASP A 39 18.13 -7.51 -29.99
N MET A 40 18.79 -7.00 -31.03
CA MET A 40 19.30 -7.78 -32.16
C MET A 40 20.78 -7.41 -32.36
N GLU A 41 21.64 -8.41 -32.50
CA GLU A 41 23.08 -8.20 -32.67
C GLU A 41 23.41 -7.65 -34.06
N GLU A 42 22.67 -8.10 -35.08
CA GLU A 42 22.92 -7.69 -36.45
C GLU A 42 22.25 -6.35 -36.77
N LYS A 43 23.06 -5.34 -37.13
CA LYS A 43 22.56 -4.03 -37.61
C LYS A 43 21.64 -4.13 -38.84
N ARG A 44 21.74 -5.22 -39.61
CA ARG A 44 20.86 -5.49 -40.75
C ARG A 44 19.42 -5.75 -40.28
N ASN A 45 19.26 -6.46 -39.16
CA ASN A 45 17.97 -6.79 -38.56
C ASN A 45 17.29 -5.52 -38.03
N ASN A 46 18.04 -4.65 -37.34
CA ASN A 46 17.57 -3.31 -36.94
C ASN A 46 17.02 -2.52 -38.14
N ARG A 47 17.79 -2.43 -39.24
CA ARG A 47 17.33 -1.75 -40.47
C ARG A 47 16.12 -2.41 -41.12
N ALA A 48 15.91 -3.72 -40.93
CA ALA A 48 14.75 -4.42 -41.46
C ALA A 48 13.48 -4.03 -40.67
N VAL A 49 13.58 -4.00 -39.33
CA VAL A 49 12.51 -3.54 -38.43
C VAL A 49 12.16 -2.08 -38.68
N GLU A 50 13.16 -1.19 -38.76
CA GLU A 50 12.96 0.24 -39.05
C GLU A 50 12.21 0.46 -40.38
N ARG A 51 12.62 -0.27 -41.44
CA ARG A 51 11.95 -0.20 -42.74
C ARG A 51 10.53 -0.73 -42.67
N LYS A 52 10.33 -1.88 -42.00
CA LYS A 52 9.01 -2.49 -41.85
C LYS A 52 8.04 -1.55 -41.15
N LEU A 53 8.44 -0.93 -40.04
CA LEU A 53 7.61 0.02 -39.32
C LEU A 53 7.29 1.24 -40.21
N LYS A 54 8.29 1.80 -40.89
CA LYS A 54 8.08 2.92 -41.82
C LYS A 54 7.09 2.56 -42.93
N ASP A 55 7.18 1.36 -43.49
CA ASP A 55 6.26 0.86 -44.52
C ASP A 55 4.83 0.73 -43.99
N CYS A 56 4.65 0.19 -42.78
CA CYS A 56 3.33 0.02 -42.15
C CYS A 56 2.64 1.35 -41.78
N LEU A 57 3.41 2.43 -41.67
CA LEU A 57 2.95 3.78 -41.33
C LEU A 57 2.71 4.68 -42.55
N LYS A 58 3.07 4.25 -43.77
CA LYS A 58 2.92 5.05 -45.01
C LYS A 58 1.48 5.52 -45.26
N ASN A 59 0.50 4.70 -44.89
CA ASN A 59 -0.92 4.98 -45.10
C ASN A 59 -1.59 5.62 -43.87
N ASP A 60 -0.83 6.02 -42.84
CA ASP A 60 -1.39 6.78 -41.74
C ASP A 60 -1.78 8.20 -42.23
N ARG A 61 -2.90 8.69 -41.73
CA ARG A 61 -3.41 10.02 -42.05
C ARG A 61 -2.61 11.11 -41.31
N ALA A 62 -1.99 10.78 -40.19
CA ALA A 62 -1.20 11.70 -39.40
C ALA A 62 0.19 11.90 -40.01
N ARG A 63 0.77 13.09 -39.83
CA ARG A 63 2.21 13.28 -40.10
C ARG A 63 3.00 12.52 -39.04
N ILE A 64 3.91 11.66 -39.49
CA ILE A 64 4.73 10.82 -38.63
C ILE A 64 6.20 11.03 -38.95
N GLN A 65 7.01 11.18 -37.90
CA GLN A 65 8.47 11.15 -38.00
C GLN A 65 8.96 9.91 -37.24
N VAL A 66 9.70 9.05 -37.93
CA VAL A 66 10.24 7.82 -37.36
C VAL A 66 11.76 7.98 -37.26
N GLY A 67 12.31 7.80 -36.06
CA GLY A 67 13.74 7.82 -35.79
C GLY A 67 14.45 6.53 -36.22
N ARG A 68 15.66 6.33 -35.70
CA ARG A 68 16.39 5.05 -35.80
C ARG A 68 16.36 4.37 -34.43
N ILE A 69 16.67 3.08 -34.41
CA ILE A 69 16.92 2.37 -33.14
C ILE A 69 18.20 2.96 -32.52
N SER A 70 18.05 3.47 -31.30
CA SER A 70 19.10 4.08 -30.49
C SER A 70 20.13 3.03 -30.05
N HIS A 71 21.27 3.51 -29.55
CA HIS A 71 22.25 2.65 -28.91
C HIS A 71 21.69 1.92 -27.67
N PHE A 72 20.63 2.47 -27.06
CA PHE A 72 19.91 1.85 -25.94
C PHE A 72 18.81 0.87 -26.37
N GLY A 73 18.71 0.49 -27.65
CA GLY A 73 17.66 -0.41 -28.16
C GLY A 73 16.29 0.26 -28.42
N LEU A 74 16.14 1.52 -28.00
CA LEU A 74 14.88 2.27 -28.12
C LEU A 74 14.72 2.95 -29.48
N MET A 75 13.52 2.90 -30.05
CA MET A 75 13.13 3.65 -31.23
C MET A 75 12.15 4.78 -30.85
N GLU A 76 12.53 6.01 -31.16
CA GLU A 76 11.68 7.18 -30.99
C GLU A 76 10.89 7.50 -32.27
N MET A 77 9.64 7.92 -32.11
CA MET A 77 8.84 8.47 -33.20
C MET A 77 7.88 9.55 -32.69
N SER A 78 7.51 10.47 -33.57
CA SER A 78 6.47 11.47 -33.30
C SER A 78 5.30 11.26 -34.25
N ARG A 79 4.07 11.33 -33.73
CA ARG A 79 2.83 11.27 -34.52
C ARG A 79 1.98 12.50 -34.23
N GLN A 80 1.61 13.23 -35.28
CA GLN A 80 0.77 14.42 -35.17
C GLN A 80 -0.61 14.07 -34.61
N ARG A 81 -1.10 14.88 -33.65
CA ARG A 81 -2.46 14.78 -33.13
C ARG A 81 -3.44 15.37 -34.15
N ILE A 82 -4.39 14.56 -34.63
CA ILE A 82 -5.42 15.00 -35.59
C ILE A 82 -6.69 15.46 -34.86
N ARG A 83 -7.09 14.75 -33.81
CA ARG A 83 -8.28 15.04 -32.98
C ARG A 83 -8.00 14.68 -31.51
N THR A 84 -8.94 14.98 -30.61
CA THR A 84 -8.96 14.39 -29.28
C THR A 84 -9.11 12.88 -29.41
N GLY A 85 -8.23 12.12 -28.74
CA GLY A 85 -8.13 10.68 -28.97
C GLY A 85 -9.37 9.93 -28.47
N VAL A 86 -9.73 8.84 -29.14
CA VAL A 86 -10.89 8.00 -28.76
C VAL A 86 -10.77 7.51 -27.31
N LEU A 87 -9.56 7.16 -26.88
CA LEU A 87 -9.26 6.76 -25.50
C LEU A 87 -9.46 7.89 -24.50
N GLU A 88 -9.13 9.13 -24.84
CA GLU A 88 -9.30 10.28 -23.94
C GLU A 88 -10.79 10.58 -23.69
N SER A 89 -11.67 10.23 -24.64
CA SER A 89 -13.12 10.36 -24.46
C SER A 89 -13.80 9.20 -23.75
N SER A 90 -13.12 8.04 -23.63
CA SER A 90 -13.72 6.79 -23.15
C SER A 90 -13.08 6.26 -21.86
N ILE A 91 -12.15 7.02 -21.27
CA ILE A 91 -11.40 6.59 -20.09
C ILE A 91 -11.43 7.73 -19.06
N GLU A 92 -11.62 7.35 -17.80
CA GLU A 92 -11.44 8.22 -16.64
C GLU A 92 -10.14 7.86 -15.90
N VAL A 93 -9.60 8.82 -15.16
CA VAL A 93 -8.40 8.58 -14.35
C VAL A 93 -8.73 7.56 -13.27
N CYS A 94 -7.93 6.49 -13.17
CA CYS A 94 -8.14 5.45 -12.17
C CYS A 94 -8.23 6.06 -10.77
N PRO A 95 -9.37 5.93 -10.05
CA PRO A 95 -9.55 6.57 -8.75
C PRO A 95 -8.53 6.01 -7.74
N THR A 96 -8.18 4.74 -7.83
CA THR A 96 -7.30 4.06 -6.87
C THR A 96 -5.85 4.56 -6.92
N CYS A 97 -5.25 4.70 -8.10
CA CYS A 97 -3.83 5.04 -8.25
C CYS A 97 -3.59 6.44 -8.85
N GLY A 98 -4.66 7.18 -9.20
CA GLY A 98 -4.54 8.49 -9.84
C GLY A 98 -3.81 8.45 -11.19
N GLY A 99 -3.84 7.29 -11.88
CA GLY A 99 -3.14 7.09 -13.15
C GLY A 99 -1.66 6.66 -13.03
N THR A 100 -1.11 6.50 -11.82
CA THR A 100 0.31 6.11 -11.63
C THR A 100 0.59 4.62 -11.85
N GLY A 101 -0.45 3.79 -11.91
CA GLY A 101 -0.35 2.33 -12.04
C GLY A 101 0.09 1.59 -10.76
N HIS A 102 0.41 2.31 -9.69
CA HIS A 102 0.90 1.72 -8.43
C HIS A 102 0.26 2.42 -7.22
N VAL A 103 0.12 1.71 -6.11
CA VAL A 103 -0.38 2.27 -4.84
C VAL A 103 0.72 2.18 -3.80
N ARG A 104 1.00 3.29 -3.11
CA ARG A 104 1.99 3.31 -2.02
C ARG A 104 1.55 2.41 -0.87
N SER A 105 2.50 1.66 -0.31
CA SER A 105 2.28 0.79 0.85
C SER A 105 1.86 1.60 2.08
N ALA A 106 1.12 0.96 2.99
CA ALA A 106 0.68 1.59 4.23
C ALA A 106 1.85 2.16 5.05
N ALA A 107 2.96 1.45 5.11
CA ALA A 107 4.17 1.90 5.79
C ALA A 107 4.77 3.18 5.18
N SER A 108 4.83 3.27 3.83
CA SER A 108 5.33 4.47 3.15
C SER A 108 4.44 5.68 3.42
N VAL A 109 3.12 5.50 3.34
CA VAL A 109 2.17 6.59 3.58
C VAL A 109 2.16 7.01 5.04
N ALA A 110 2.23 6.06 5.97
CA ALA A 110 2.31 6.34 7.40
C ALA A 110 3.51 7.24 7.75
N LEU A 111 4.68 6.98 7.18
CA LEU A 111 5.85 7.83 7.39
C LEU A 111 5.68 9.23 6.81
N GLN A 112 5.05 9.36 5.64
CA GLN A 112 4.72 10.67 5.06
C GLN A 112 3.73 11.43 5.95
N LEU A 113 2.72 10.76 6.48
CA LEU A 113 1.73 11.34 7.38
C LEU A 113 2.38 11.87 8.67
N LEU A 114 3.23 11.07 9.31
CA LEU A 114 3.92 11.49 10.55
C LEU A 114 4.83 12.71 10.32
N ARG A 115 5.54 12.75 9.19
CA ARG A 115 6.35 13.93 8.82
C ARG A 115 5.47 15.16 8.57
N ALA A 116 4.32 14.98 7.93
CA ALA A 116 3.38 16.08 7.69
C ALA A 116 2.78 16.63 9.00
N PHE A 117 2.48 15.75 9.97
CA PHE A 117 2.12 16.19 11.31
C PHE A 117 3.23 16.98 11.98
N GLU A 118 4.45 16.45 12.00
CA GLU A 118 5.59 17.13 12.61
C GLU A 118 5.83 18.51 11.99
N GLU A 119 5.81 18.63 10.66
CA GLU A 119 5.98 19.91 9.96
C GLU A 119 4.90 20.94 10.36
N GLN A 120 3.64 20.52 10.46
CA GLN A 120 2.55 21.41 10.88
C GLN A 120 2.67 21.83 12.34
N LEU A 121 3.03 20.91 13.22
CA LEU A 121 3.19 21.19 14.65
C LEU A 121 4.40 22.10 14.93
N VAL A 122 5.50 21.92 14.20
CA VAL A 122 6.66 22.81 14.27
C VAL A 122 6.32 24.21 13.77
N ARG A 123 5.46 24.34 12.75
CA ARG A 123 4.99 25.64 12.26
C ARG A 123 4.04 26.34 13.23
N GLY A 124 3.29 25.59 14.03
CA GLY A 124 2.48 26.13 15.12
C GLY A 124 1.41 25.16 15.63
N ALA A 125 1.65 24.59 16.82
CA ALA A 125 0.74 23.70 17.54
C ALA A 125 -0.41 24.45 18.24
N THR A 126 -1.32 25.05 17.46
CA THR A 126 -2.46 25.82 18.00
C THR A 126 -3.75 25.00 18.12
N HIS A 127 -3.89 23.96 17.31
CA HIS A 127 -5.09 23.14 17.21
C HIS A 127 -4.69 21.66 17.24
N ASN A 128 -5.60 20.82 17.71
CA ASN A 128 -5.54 19.38 17.50
C ASN A 128 -5.58 19.09 16.00
N LEU A 129 -4.97 17.99 15.57
CA LEU A 129 -4.93 17.63 14.15
C LEU A 129 -5.69 16.33 13.91
N ILE A 130 -6.47 16.31 12.84
CA ILE A 130 -7.25 15.14 12.41
C ILE A 130 -6.69 14.69 11.07
N ALA A 131 -6.12 13.49 11.01
CA ALA A 131 -5.73 12.87 9.75
C ALA A 131 -6.82 11.92 9.25
N ARG A 132 -7.25 12.14 8.01
CA ARG A 132 -8.12 11.22 7.27
C ARG A 132 -7.27 10.46 6.26
N THR A 133 -7.33 9.13 6.28
CA THR A 133 -6.55 8.28 5.38
C THR A 133 -7.23 6.93 5.15
N ARG A 134 -6.68 6.10 4.25
CA ARG A 134 -7.18 4.75 3.98
C ARG A 134 -7.13 3.89 5.24
N ALA A 135 -8.10 2.98 5.40
CA ALA A 135 -8.21 2.13 6.59
C ALA A 135 -6.91 1.37 6.91
N GLU A 136 -6.24 0.81 5.90
CA GLU A 136 -4.97 0.09 6.07
C GLU A 136 -3.86 0.99 6.65
N VAL A 137 -3.78 2.24 6.19
CA VAL A 137 -2.82 3.23 6.68
C VAL A 137 -3.17 3.62 8.12
N ALA A 138 -4.44 3.91 8.40
CA ALA A 138 -4.90 4.27 9.74
C ALA A 138 -4.55 3.17 10.75
N LEU A 139 -4.89 1.91 10.45
CA LEU A 139 -4.56 0.75 11.27
C LEU A 139 -3.04 0.60 11.44
N TYR A 140 -2.27 0.79 10.38
CA TYR A 140 -0.81 0.69 10.46
C TYR A 140 -0.23 1.77 11.40
N VAL A 141 -0.68 3.01 11.29
CA VAL A 141 -0.18 4.11 12.13
C VAL A 141 -0.58 3.88 13.60
N LEU A 142 -1.85 3.55 13.87
CA LEU A 142 -2.38 3.35 15.21
C LEU A 142 -1.79 2.13 15.95
N ASN A 143 -1.25 1.16 15.22
CA ASN A 143 -0.61 -0.02 15.81
C ASN A 143 0.92 0.09 15.78
N GLN A 144 1.51 0.22 14.59
CA GLN A 144 2.97 0.12 14.40
C GLN A 144 3.71 1.44 14.64
N LYS A 145 3.01 2.58 14.59
CA LYS A 145 3.60 3.91 14.81
C LYS A 145 3.01 4.62 16.03
N ARG A 146 2.32 3.89 16.90
CA ARG A 146 1.69 4.40 18.12
C ARG A 146 2.66 5.13 19.04
N ALA A 147 3.88 4.60 19.21
CA ALA A 147 4.90 5.23 20.05
C ALA A 147 5.31 6.61 19.52
N HIS A 148 5.48 6.74 18.20
CA HIS A 148 5.86 7.99 17.56
C HIS A 148 4.71 9.03 17.58
N LEU A 149 3.46 8.58 17.43
CA LEU A 149 2.31 9.46 17.63
C LEU A 149 2.28 10.05 19.04
N ARG A 150 2.45 9.21 20.06
CA ARG A 150 2.48 9.67 21.46
C ARG A 150 3.59 10.67 21.73
N GLU A 151 4.77 10.43 21.17
CA GLU A 151 5.89 11.37 21.28
C GLU A 151 5.53 12.74 20.71
N LEU A 152 4.86 12.80 19.55
CA LEU A 152 4.38 14.06 18.97
C LEU A 152 3.30 14.71 19.83
N GLU A 153 2.32 13.94 20.33
CA GLU A 153 1.26 14.45 21.20
C GLU A 153 1.81 15.06 22.49
N GLU A 154 2.72 14.36 23.17
CA GLU A 154 3.36 14.82 24.42
C GLU A 154 4.26 16.03 24.18
N ARG A 155 5.09 16.00 23.13
CA ARG A 155 6.04 17.08 22.82
C ARG A 155 5.36 18.39 22.47
N PHE A 156 4.25 18.35 21.73
CA PHE A 156 3.54 19.54 21.27
C PHE A 156 2.28 19.84 22.10
N SER A 157 1.95 19.01 23.09
CA SER A 157 0.73 19.14 23.91
C SER A 157 -0.55 19.25 23.07
N VAL A 158 -0.67 18.40 22.06
CA VAL A 158 -1.82 18.31 21.14
C VAL A 158 -2.40 16.89 21.15
N THR A 159 -3.64 16.76 20.70
CA THR A 159 -4.23 15.45 20.38
C THR A 159 -4.19 15.21 18.88
N LEU A 160 -3.75 14.02 18.47
CA LEU A 160 -3.74 13.58 17.07
C LEU A 160 -4.81 12.52 16.84
N LEU A 161 -5.84 12.85 16.06
CA LEU A 161 -6.88 11.90 15.68
C LEU A 161 -6.57 11.30 14.31
N ILE A 162 -6.70 9.98 14.18
CA ILE A 162 -6.58 9.28 12.89
C ILE A 162 -7.89 8.61 12.57
N THR A 163 -8.49 9.01 11.45
CA THR A 163 -9.77 8.51 10.96
C THR A 163 -9.56 7.77 9.64
N ALA A 164 -10.18 6.59 9.54
CA ALA A 164 -10.26 5.84 8.29
C ALA A 164 -11.35 6.43 7.40
N ASP A 165 -11.01 6.72 6.16
CA ASP A 165 -11.90 7.33 5.18
C ASP A 165 -11.68 6.70 3.79
N GLU A 166 -12.73 6.10 3.25
CA GLU A 166 -12.70 5.40 1.96
C GLU A 166 -12.72 6.37 0.76
N SER A 167 -13.11 7.63 0.97
CA SER A 167 -13.05 8.67 -0.07
C SER A 167 -11.62 9.12 -0.37
N VAL A 168 -10.67 8.81 0.52
CA VAL A 168 -9.25 9.17 0.35
C VAL A 168 -8.57 8.18 -0.57
N THR A 169 -8.31 8.63 -1.80
CA THR A 169 -7.74 7.79 -2.85
C THR A 169 -6.25 8.05 -3.11
N GLY A 170 -5.62 7.27 -4.01
CA GLY A 170 -4.17 7.29 -4.19
C GLY A 170 -3.56 8.61 -4.67
N HIS A 171 -4.35 9.51 -5.28
CA HIS A 171 -3.86 10.83 -5.68
C HIS A 171 -3.51 11.70 -4.46
N GLN A 172 -4.29 11.61 -3.39
CA GLN A 172 -4.06 12.31 -2.13
C GLN A 172 -4.13 11.30 -0.98
N PRO A 173 -2.98 10.76 -0.51
CA PRO A 173 -2.98 9.58 0.33
C PRO A 173 -3.49 9.82 1.77
N PHE A 174 -3.57 11.09 2.18
CA PHE A 174 -4.16 11.54 3.44
C PHE A 174 -4.52 13.02 3.37
N LEU A 175 -5.44 13.45 4.23
CA LEU A 175 -5.77 14.85 4.48
C LEU A 175 -5.56 15.14 5.97
N ILE A 176 -5.06 16.34 6.29
CA ILE A 176 -4.93 16.79 7.67
C ILE A 176 -5.81 18.03 7.85
N GLU A 177 -6.78 17.92 8.74
CA GLU A 177 -7.71 18.98 9.12
C GLU A 177 -7.34 19.49 10.53
N LYS A 178 -7.58 20.79 10.79
CA LYS A 178 -7.46 21.37 12.13
C LYS A 178 -8.74 21.09 12.89
N GLY A 179 -8.62 20.42 14.03
CA GLY A 179 -9.71 20.22 14.98
C GLY A 179 -9.80 21.38 15.97
N ASP A 180 -10.30 21.07 17.16
CA ASP A 180 -10.43 22.05 18.25
C ASP A 180 -9.09 22.64 18.68
N LEU A 181 -9.15 23.79 19.36
CA LEU A 181 -7.98 24.41 19.97
C LEU A 181 -7.26 23.40 20.87
N ALA A 182 -5.93 23.40 20.80
CA ALA A 182 -5.11 22.52 21.60
C ALA A 182 -5.24 22.90 23.07
N VAL A 183 -6.11 22.19 23.79
CA VAL A 183 -6.18 22.23 25.25
C VAL A 183 -5.35 21.03 25.74
N PRO A 184 -4.34 21.24 26.59
CA PRO A 184 -3.58 20.12 27.12
C PRO A 184 -4.55 19.16 27.82
N PRO A 185 -4.47 17.84 27.56
CA PRO A 185 -5.36 16.88 28.21
C PRO A 185 -5.24 17.03 29.73
N PRO A 186 -6.36 17.05 30.48
CA PRO A 186 -6.30 17.13 31.94
C PRO A 186 -5.47 15.95 32.45
N ALA A 187 -4.47 16.25 33.29
CA ALA A 187 -3.61 15.22 33.85
C ALA A 187 -4.48 14.14 34.50
N ALA A 188 -4.30 12.88 34.09
CA ALA A 188 -5.04 11.77 34.67
C ALA A 188 -4.86 11.81 36.21
N PRO A 189 -5.96 11.70 36.99
CA PRO A 189 -5.84 11.71 38.44
C PRO A 189 -4.93 10.57 38.85
N ARG A 190 -3.80 10.92 39.48
CA ARG A 190 -2.92 9.93 40.11
C ARG A 190 -3.75 9.25 41.19
N LEU A 191 -4.15 7.99 40.99
CA LEU A 191 -4.70 7.19 42.06
C LEU A 191 -3.61 7.04 43.13
N SER A 192 -3.69 7.83 44.19
CA SER A 192 -2.93 7.58 45.40
C SER A 192 -3.45 6.27 45.99
N LYS A 193 -2.69 5.18 45.85
CA LYS A 193 -2.91 3.97 46.64
C LYS A 193 -2.54 4.26 48.11
N ALA A 194 -3.43 4.93 48.83
CA ALA A 194 -3.44 4.86 50.29
C ALA A 194 -4.30 3.64 50.65
N VAL A 195 -3.65 2.50 50.87
CA VAL A 195 -4.31 1.33 51.45
C VAL A 195 -4.42 1.61 52.95
N HIS A 196 -5.64 1.85 53.43
CA HIS A 196 -5.93 1.89 54.88
C HIS A 196 -6.06 0.45 55.41
N PRO A 197 -5.38 0.05 56.50
CA PRO A 197 -5.37 -1.33 56.99
C PRO A 197 -6.69 -1.84 57.60
N ASP A 198 -7.67 -0.98 57.88
CA ASP A 198 -8.80 -1.30 58.76
C ASP A 198 -10.02 -1.94 58.04
N SER A 199 -9.84 -2.57 56.87
CA SER A 199 -10.97 -3.15 56.11
C SER A 199 -11.09 -4.68 56.18
N ILE A 200 -10.39 -5.33 57.11
CA ILE A 200 -10.62 -6.75 57.37
C ILE A 200 -11.83 -6.86 58.31
N LEU A 201 -13.01 -7.12 57.75
CA LEU A 201 -14.17 -7.58 58.50
C LEU A 201 -13.90 -9.00 59.00
N PRO A 202 -14.28 -9.38 60.24
CA PRO A 202 -14.14 -10.75 60.72
C PRO A 202 -15.04 -11.68 59.89
N GLU A 203 -14.52 -12.85 59.53
CA GLU A 203 -15.32 -13.95 58.97
C GLU A 203 -16.33 -14.41 60.04
N GLU A 204 -17.63 -14.35 59.73
CA GLU A 204 -18.68 -14.92 60.58
C GLU A 204 -18.54 -16.45 60.61
N GLU A 205 -18.52 -17.03 61.82
CA GLU A 205 -18.56 -18.47 62.08
C GLU A 205 -19.85 -19.05 61.49
N TYR A 206 -19.71 -20.02 60.58
CA TYR A 206 -20.83 -20.84 60.11
C TYR A 206 -21.07 -21.95 61.12
N GLU A 207 -22.26 -21.97 61.73
CA GLU A 207 -22.71 -23.05 62.62
C GLU A 207 -22.78 -24.39 61.85
N GLU A 208 -22.24 -25.43 62.47
CA GLU A 208 -22.28 -26.83 61.99
C GLU A 208 -23.72 -27.37 62.06
N GLU A 209 -24.27 -27.84 60.94
CA GLU A 209 -25.41 -28.76 60.95
C GLU A 209 -24.91 -30.19 60.75
N ASP A 210 -25.02 -30.96 61.84
CA ASP A 210 -24.85 -32.41 61.90
C ASP A 210 -25.91 -33.11 61.03
N GLU A 211 -25.49 -33.92 60.06
CA GLU A 211 -26.25 -35.09 59.61
C GLU A 211 -25.35 -36.34 59.68
N ASP A 212 -25.49 -37.05 60.79
CA ASP A 212 -25.09 -38.44 60.96
C ASP A 212 -26.10 -39.35 60.24
N THR A 213 -25.60 -40.25 59.39
CA THR A 213 -26.04 -41.66 59.39
C THR A 213 -25.05 -42.54 58.61
N GLY A 214 -24.17 -43.21 59.35
CA GLY A 214 -23.93 -44.66 59.26
C GLY A 214 -23.24 -45.27 58.03
N GLU A 215 -21.91 -45.49 58.17
CA GLU A 215 -21.17 -46.78 58.10
C GLU A 215 -21.72 -47.93 57.20
N GLU A 216 -20.92 -48.70 56.43
CA GLU A 216 -19.61 -49.30 56.76
C GLU A 216 -18.93 -49.96 55.51
N ALA A 217 -17.58 -49.87 55.48
CA ALA A 217 -16.50 -50.80 55.02
C ALA A 217 -16.65 -51.70 53.74
N GLU A 218 -15.63 -51.98 52.91
CA GLU A 218 -14.25 -52.42 53.20
C GLU A 218 -13.24 -52.19 52.04
N ALA A 219 -12.02 -51.81 52.46
CA ALA A 219 -10.66 -52.31 52.11
C ALA A 219 -10.17 -52.64 50.68
N GLY A 220 -8.93 -52.20 50.39
CA GLY A 220 -7.99 -52.82 49.42
C GLY A 220 -7.16 -51.81 48.62
N ASP A 221 -6.10 -51.23 49.19
CA ASP A 221 -4.68 -51.63 49.07
C ASP A 221 -4.00 -51.48 47.67
N ALA A 222 -2.77 -50.96 47.75
CA ALA A 222 -1.62 -51.15 46.87
C ALA A 222 -1.54 -50.50 45.47
N ARG A 223 -0.69 -49.46 45.42
CA ARG A 223 0.60 -49.36 44.68
C ARG A 223 0.68 -49.78 43.18
N ARG A 224 1.47 -48.96 42.47
CA ARG A 224 2.11 -49.13 41.13
C ARG A 224 1.22 -48.64 39.97
N GLY A 225 1.70 -47.89 38.99
CA GLY A 225 3.03 -47.46 38.62
C GLY A 225 3.05 -47.07 37.14
N ARG A 226 4.03 -46.23 36.76
CA ARG A 226 4.60 -46.07 35.41
C ARG A 226 3.72 -45.56 34.25
N ARG A 227 4.13 -44.38 33.79
CA ARG A 227 4.71 -44.09 32.46
C ARG A 227 4.07 -44.77 31.23
N ARG A 228 3.58 -43.95 30.31
CA ARG A 228 3.87 -43.91 28.85
C ARG A 228 3.18 -42.65 28.30
N SER A 229 3.86 -41.59 27.86
CA SER A 229 4.71 -41.48 26.67
C SER A 229 4.05 -41.99 25.38
N ARG A 230 3.74 -41.00 24.52
CA ARG A 230 4.01 -40.92 23.08
C ARG A 230 2.92 -41.26 22.06
N ARG A 231 2.91 -40.34 21.08
CA ARG A 231 2.53 -40.39 19.65
C ARG A 231 1.12 -39.85 19.38
N ARG A 232 0.94 -38.95 18.41
CA ARG A 232 1.76 -38.64 17.23
C ARG A 232 1.56 -37.19 16.82
#